data_AF-A0A8T6QKV5-F1
#
_entry.id   AF-A0A8T6QKV5-F1
#
_cell.length_a   1.000
_cell.length_b   1.000
_cell.length_c   1.000
_cell.angle_alpha   90.00
_cell.angle_beta   90.00
_cell.angle_gamma   90.00
#
_symmetry.space_group_name_H-M   'P 1'
#
loop_
_entity.id
_entity.type
_entity.pdbx_description
1 polymer ?
#
loop_
_entity_poly.entity_id
_entity_poly.type
_entity_poly.pdbx_seq_one_letter_code
_entity_poly.pdbx_strand_id
1 'polypeptide(L)'
;TYVPNVANAEITLAASKDPVIADNNDLTTLTATVADTEGNAIANTEVTFTLPEDVKANFTLSDGGKAVTDTEGKAKVTLKGTKAGAHTVTASMAGGKSEQLVVNFIADTLTAQVNLNVTEDNFIANNVG
;
A
#
# COMPACT_ATOMS: atom_id res chain seq x y z
N THR A 1 -3.42 37.97 1.27
CA THR A 1 -2.91 36.60 1.31
C THR A 1 -4.09 35.69 1.02
N TYR A 2 -3.99 34.86 -0.01
CA TYR A 2 -5.01 33.85 -0.28
C TYR A 2 -4.93 32.78 0.81
N VAL A 3 -6.07 32.42 1.40
CA VAL A 3 -6.17 31.33 2.36
C VAL A 3 -6.76 30.15 1.60
N PRO A 4 -6.03 29.03 1.45
CA PRO A 4 -6.53 27.87 0.74
C PRO A 4 -7.88 27.38 1.26
N ASN A 5 -8.78 27.04 0.35
CA ASN A 5 -10.15 26.69 0.70
C ASN A 5 -10.28 25.18 0.98
N VAL A 6 -10.46 24.83 2.25
CA VAL A 6 -10.64 23.43 2.67
C VAL A 6 -11.97 22.83 2.20
N ALA A 7 -12.98 23.65 1.89
CA ALA A 7 -14.32 23.16 1.51
C ALA A 7 -14.34 22.53 0.11
N ASN A 8 -13.53 23.04 -0.83
CA ASN A 8 -13.37 22.50 -2.19
C ASN A 8 -12.01 21.79 -2.36
N ALA A 9 -11.32 21.43 -1.28
CA ALA A 9 -10.11 20.61 -1.37
C ALA A 9 -10.32 19.35 -2.23
N GLU A 10 -9.29 18.99 -2.99
CA GLU A 10 -9.12 17.73 -3.70
C GLU A 10 -7.93 16.99 -3.07
N ILE A 11 -7.95 15.66 -3.19
CA ILE A 11 -6.87 14.80 -2.73
C ILE A 11 -6.43 13.94 -3.92
N THR A 12 -5.13 13.85 -4.12
CA THR A 12 -4.51 12.92 -5.08
C THR A 12 -3.58 11.98 -4.34
N LEU A 13 -3.38 10.78 -4.87
CA LEU A 13 -2.56 9.75 -4.24
C LEU A 13 -1.59 9.13 -5.24
N ALA A 14 -0.31 9.05 -4.87
CA ALA A 14 0.73 8.44 -5.68
C ALA A 14 1.64 7.54 -4.84
N ALA A 15 2.23 6.53 -5.48
CA ALA A 15 3.27 5.67 -4.91
C ALA A 15 4.62 5.99 -5.58
N SER A 16 5.70 6.03 -4.80
CA SER A 16 7.05 6.26 -5.33
C SER A 16 7.61 5.08 -6.12
N LYS A 17 7.04 3.89 -5.90
CA LYS A 17 7.42 2.62 -6.49
C LYS A 17 6.20 1.73 -6.66
N ASP A 18 6.08 1.15 -7.86
CA ASP A 18 5.11 0.12 -8.22
C ASP A 18 5.69 -0.66 -9.42
N PRO A 19 5.95 -1.98 -9.33
CA PRO A 19 5.61 -2.88 -8.23
C PRO A 19 6.59 -2.84 -7.04
N VAL A 20 6.12 -3.33 -5.89
CA VAL A 20 6.89 -3.55 -4.64
C VAL A 20 7.09 -5.05 -4.42
N ILE A 21 8.26 -5.47 -3.92
CA ILE A 21 8.49 -6.88 -3.56
C ILE A 21 7.79 -7.21 -2.24
N ALA A 22 7.06 -8.31 -2.19
CA ALA A 22 6.31 -8.77 -1.03
C ALA A 22 7.18 -9.52 -0.01
N ASP A 23 8.31 -8.94 0.39
CA ASP A 23 9.31 -9.53 1.30
C ASP A 23 9.34 -8.89 2.70
N ASN A 24 8.40 -7.98 2.99
CA ASN A 24 8.34 -7.16 4.21
C ASN A 24 9.57 -6.24 4.49
N ASN A 25 10.45 -6.06 3.51
CA ASN A 25 11.63 -5.19 3.59
C ASN A 25 11.57 -4.09 2.52
N ASP A 26 11.24 -4.47 1.29
CA ASP A 26 10.97 -3.54 0.22
C ASP A 26 9.70 -2.73 0.51
N LEU A 27 9.73 -1.45 0.14
CA LEU A 27 8.68 -0.50 0.48
C LEU A 27 8.44 0.51 -0.63
N THR A 28 7.27 1.11 -0.60
CA THR A 28 6.91 2.28 -1.41
C THR A 28 6.49 3.43 -0.49
N THR A 29 6.80 4.66 -0.88
CA THR A 29 6.28 5.84 -0.20
C THR A 29 4.99 6.26 -0.87
N LEU A 30 3.91 6.23 -0.11
CA LEU A 30 2.62 6.79 -0.49
C LEU A 30 2.62 8.28 -0.19
N THR A 31 2.28 9.09 -1.19
CA THR A 31 2.15 10.55 -1.06
C THR A 31 0.73 10.96 -1.41
N ALA A 32 -0.01 11.43 -0.40
CA ALA A 32 -1.25 12.14 -0.62
C ALA A 32 -0.95 13.63 -0.78
N THR A 33 -1.47 14.25 -1.85
CA THR A 33 -1.35 15.71 -2.07
C THR A 33 -2.74 16.32 -1.95
N VAL A 34 -2.87 17.32 -1.06
CA VAL A 34 -4.12 18.04 -0.81
C VAL A 34 -3.97 19.48 -1.31
N ALA A 35 -4.85 19.87 -2.22
CA ALA A 35 -4.91 21.22 -2.78
C ALA A 35 -6.37 21.64 -2.96
N ASP A 36 -6.67 22.93 -3.03
CA ASP A 36 -7.98 23.39 -3.52
C ASP A 36 -8.09 23.25 -5.04
N THR A 37 -9.29 23.45 -5.59
CA THR A 37 -9.56 23.38 -7.04
C THR A 37 -8.77 24.40 -7.87
N GLU A 38 -8.18 25.42 -7.24
CA GLU A 38 -7.33 26.41 -7.89
C GLU A 38 -5.86 25.98 -7.90
N GLY A 39 -5.53 24.83 -7.30
CA GLY A 39 -4.20 24.23 -7.24
C GLY A 39 -3.35 24.71 -6.06
N ASN A 40 -3.93 25.43 -5.10
CA ASN A 40 -3.16 25.89 -3.94
C ASN A 40 -3.06 24.78 -2.90
N ALA A 41 -1.83 24.49 -2.46
CA ALA A 41 -1.54 23.48 -1.46
C ALA A 41 -2.18 23.80 -0.09
N ILE A 42 -2.72 22.75 0.56
CA ILE A 42 -3.35 22.86 1.88
C ILE A 42 -2.48 22.12 2.92
N ALA A 43 -1.77 22.90 3.73
CA ALA A 43 -0.93 22.40 4.82
C ALA A 43 -1.71 22.06 6.10
N ASN A 44 -1.04 21.38 7.04
CA ASN A 44 -1.54 21.08 8.39
C ASN A 44 -2.86 20.30 8.42
N THR A 45 -3.09 19.44 7.43
CA THR A 45 -4.28 18.60 7.35
C THR A 45 -3.92 17.14 7.58
N GLU A 46 -4.60 16.47 8.51
CA GLU A 46 -4.42 15.03 8.73
C GLU A 46 -5.02 14.24 7.57
N VAL A 47 -4.22 13.32 7.03
CA VAL A 47 -4.61 12.31 6.06
C VAL A 47 -4.44 10.94 6.69
N THR A 48 -5.47 10.10 6.58
CA THR A 48 -5.46 8.70 7.02
C THR A 48 -5.45 7.78 5.80
N PHE A 49 -4.45 6.91 5.75
CA PHE A 49 -4.24 5.87 4.76
C PHE A 49 -4.72 4.53 5.30
N THR A 50 -5.51 3.80 4.52
CA THR A 50 -6.07 2.50 4.91
C THR A 50 -5.96 1.48 3.79
N LEU A 51 -5.95 0.21 4.19
CA LEU A 51 -6.14 -0.93 3.29
C LEU A 51 -7.43 -1.67 3.70
N PRO A 52 -8.04 -2.46 2.81
CA PRO A 52 -9.14 -3.35 3.14
C PRO A 52 -8.81 -4.26 4.32
N GLU A 53 -9.80 -4.48 5.19
CA GLU A 53 -9.61 -5.19 6.46
C GLU A 53 -9.14 -6.65 6.27
N ASP A 54 -9.53 -7.29 5.16
CA ASP A 54 -9.17 -8.66 4.81
C ASP A 54 -7.68 -8.83 4.43
N VAL A 55 -7.02 -7.75 4.01
CA VAL A 55 -5.60 -7.78 3.64
C VAL A 55 -4.70 -7.07 4.63
N LYS A 56 -5.24 -6.17 5.45
CA LYS A 56 -4.50 -5.29 6.37
C LYS A 56 -3.46 -6.00 7.23
N ALA A 57 -3.73 -7.22 7.69
CA ALA A 57 -2.78 -8.01 8.49
C ALA A 57 -1.47 -8.38 7.76
N ASN A 58 -1.44 -8.29 6.41
CA ASN A 58 -0.27 -8.62 5.58
C ASN A 58 0.59 -7.39 5.26
N PHE A 59 0.18 -6.20 5.70
CA PHE A 59 0.80 -4.93 5.35
C PHE A 59 1.13 -4.11 6.58
N THR A 60 2.11 -3.24 6.46
CA THR A 60 2.47 -2.25 7.48
C THR A 60 2.55 -0.89 6.82
N LEU A 61 1.74 0.05 7.34
CA LEU A 61 1.88 1.47 7.06
C LEU A 61 2.72 2.12 8.18
N SER A 62 3.67 2.98 7.84
CA SER A 62 4.34 3.79 8.87
C SER A 62 3.34 4.69 9.59
N ASP A 63 3.66 5.05 10.83
CA ASP A 63 2.90 6.01 11.64
C ASP A 63 1.42 5.61 11.81
N GLY A 64 1.12 4.31 11.74
CA GLY A 64 -0.24 3.78 11.80
C GLY A 64 -1.12 4.19 10.62
N GLY A 65 -0.52 4.61 9.51
CA GLY A 65 -1.23 5.12 8.34
C GLY A 65 -1.72 6.55 8.50
N LYS A 66 -1.14 7.36 9.39
CA LYS A 66 -1.52 8.77 9.57
C LYS A 66 -0.35 9.70 9.26
N ALA A 67 -0.61 10.75 8.51
CA ALA A 67 0.36 11.81 8.26
C ALA A 67 -0.34 13.17 8.13
N VAL A 68 0.38 14.25 8.42
CA VAL A 68 -0.11 15.62 8.29
C VAL A 68 0.53 16.26 7.06
N THR A 69 -0.26 17.00 6.27
CA THR A 69 0.26 17.68 5.09
C THR A 69 1.27 18.78 5.43
N ASP A 70 2.39 18.80 4.71
CA ASP A 70 3.41 19.85 4.82
C ASP A 70 2.98 21.14 4.07
N THR A 71 3.90 22.11 3.98
CA THR A 71 3.67 23.38 3.29
C THR A 71 3.39 23.24 1.79
N GLU A 72 3.73 22.10 1.20
CA GLU A 72 3.42 21.75 -0.20
C GLU A 72 2.12 20.94 -0.31
N GLY A 73 1.39 20.76 0.80
CA GLY A 73 0.14 20.00 0.83
C GLY A 73 0.35 18.49 0.82
N LYS A 74 1.57 18.00 1.11
CA LYS A 74 1.92 16.58 0.97
C LYS A 74 1.95 15.87 2.32
N ALA A 75 1.20 14.78 2.44
CA ALA A 75 1.24 13.85 3.55
C ALA A 75 1.85 12.52 3.06
N LYS A 76 2.82 11.97 3.80
CA LYS A 76 3.62 10.82 3.34
C LYS A 76 3.64 9.72 4.39
N VAL A 77 3.44 8.48 3.95
CA VAL A 77 3.64 7.25 4.74
C VAL A 77 4.36 6.21 3.89
N THR A 78 5.04 5.27 4.52
CA THR A 78 5.60 4.11 3.81
C THR A 78 4.67 2.91 3.90
N LEU A 79 4.63 2.08 2.85
CA LEU A 79 3.87 0.85 2.77
C LEU A 79 4.82 -0.31 2.40
N LYS A 80 4.75 -1.39 3.16
CA LYS A 80 5.39 -2.69 2.89
C LYS A 80 4.46 -3.83 3.24
N GLY A 81 4.74 -5.03 2.76
CA GLY A 81 3.94 -6.21 3.10
C GLY A 81 4.49 -7.52 2.56
N THR A 82 3.75 -8.61 2.82
CA THR A 82 4.12 -9.99 2.46
C THR A 82 3.16 -10.64 1.47
N LYS A 83 2.02 -10.00 1.17
CA LYS A 83 1.00 -10.57 0.27
C LYS A 83 1.16 -10.00 -1.14
N ALA A 84 1.58 -10.84 -2.08
CA ALA A 84 1.60 -10.51 -3.50
C ALA A 84 0.18 -10.24 -4.05
N GLY A 85 0.11 -9.53 -5.17
CA GLY A 85 -1.13 -9.13 -5.84
C GLY A 85 -1.33 -7.62 -5.87
N ALA A 86 -2.42 -7.19 -6.51
CA ALA A 86 -2.85 -5.80 -6.54
C ALA A 86 -3.67 -5.48 -5.29
N HIS A 87 -3.27 -4.44 -4.54
CA HIS A 87 -3.94 -4.03 -3.31
C HIS A 87 -4.32 -2.56 -3.37
N THR A 88 -5.56 -2.24 -3.01
CA THR A 88 -6.05 -0.85 -3.01
C THR A 88 -5.72 -0.18 -1.69
N VAL A 89 -5.11 0.99 -1.76
CA VAL A 89 -4.90 1.91 -0.64
C VAL A 89 -5.88 3.06 -0.79
N THR A 90 -6.54 3.44 0.30
CA THR A 90 -7.38 4.65 0.35
C THR A 90 -6.69 5.70 1.19
N ALA A 91 -6.51 6.91 0.67
CA ALA A 91 -6.16 8.08 1.45
C ALA A 91 -7.42 8.91 1.69
N SER A 92 -7.64 9.37 2.92
CA SER A 92 -8.84 10.10 3.31
C SER A 92 -8.50 11.26 4.24
N MET A 93 -9.27 12.35 4.15
CA MET A 93 -9.13 13.52 5.00
C MET A 93 -10.48 13.91 5.62
N ALA A 94 -10.46 14.83 6.58
CA ALA A 94 -11.68 15.38 7.16
C ALA A 94 -12.59 16.00 6.08
N GLY A 95 -13.91 15.91 6.30
CA GLY A 95 -14.89 16.39 5.31
C GLY A 95 -15.26 15.38 4.22
N GLY A 96 -14.84 14.11 4.37
CA GLY A 96 -15.31 12.99 3.53
C GLY A 96 -14.62 12.86 2.17
N LYS A 97 -13.53 13.61 1.94
CA LYS A 97 -12.73 13.50 0.72
C LYS A 97 -11.77 12.34 0.83
N SER A 98 -11.67 11.57 -0.24
CA SER A 98 -10.80 10.41 -0.31
C SER A 98 -10.36 10.13 -1.75
N GLU A 99 -9.20 9.53 -1.90
CA GLU A 99 -8.68 9.01 -3.17
C GLU A 99 -8.19 7.58 -2.99
N GLN A 100 -8.21 6.81 -4.08
CA GLN A 100 -7.74 5.42 -4.07
C GLN A 100 -6.57 5.22 -5.03
N LEU A 101 -5.66 4.34 -4.64
CA LEU A 101 -4.54 3.92 -5.48
C LEU A 101 -4.36 2.42 -5.37
N VAL A 102 -4.25 1.74 -6.51
CA VAL A 102 -3.84 0.34 -6.56
C VAL A 102 -2.32 0.28 -6.57
N VAL A 103 -1.75 -0.51 -5.65
CA VAL A 103 -0.31 -0.79 -5.59
C VAL A 103 -0.10 -2.29 -5.83
N ASN A 104 0.81 -2.64 -6.74
CA ASN A 104 1.09 -4.02 -7.08
C ASN A 104 2.26 -4.55 -6.24
N PHE A 105 2.03 -5.68 -5.59
CA PHE A 105 3.06 -6.43 -4.89
C PHE A 105 3.42 -7.69 -5.67
N ILE A 106 4.70 -7.87 -5.98
CA ILE A 106 5.22 -9.07 -6.64
C ILE A 106 5.80 -10.02 -5.60
N ALA A 107 5.59 -11.33 -5.79
CA ALA A 107 6.09 -12.34 -4.87
C ALA A 107 7.63 -12.30 -4.80
N ASP A 108 8.17 -12.47 -3.61
CA ASP A 108 9.60 -12.72 -3.43
C ASP A 108 9.95 -14.12 -3.97
N THR A 109 10.64 -14.15 -5.10
CA THR A 109 11.05 -15.41 -5.74
C THR A 109 12.19 -16.12 -4.98
N LEU A 110 12.84 -15.47 -4.02
CA LEU A 110 13.92 -16.07 -3.23
C LEU A 110 13.39 -16.98 -2.11
N THR A 111 12.20 -16.71 -1.60
CA THR A 111 11.55 -17.52 -0.55
C THR A 111 10.62 -18.61 -1.08
N ALA A 112 10.50 -18.76 -2.40
CA ALA A 112 9.79 -19.86 -3.04
C ALA A 112 10.52 -21.21 -2.81
N GLN A 113 10.48 -21.73 -1.59
CA GLN A 113 10.92 -23.08 -1.27
C GLN A 113 9.78 -24.05 -1.60
N VAL A 114 9.99 -24.87 -2.64
CA VAL A 114 9.08 -25.97 -2.94
C VAL A 114 9.46 -27.14 -2.03
N ASN A 115 8.68 -27.37 -0.96
CA ASN A 115 8.81 -28.58 -0.16
C ASN A 115 8.10 -29.73 -0.89
N LEU A 116 8.80 -30.42 -1.79
CA LEU A 116 8.34 -31.70 -2.31
C LEU A 116 8.65 -32.76 -1.26
N ASN A 117 7.74 -32.97 -0.30
CA ASN A 117 7.74 -34.17 0.51
C ASN A 117 7.33 -35.36 -0.38
N VAL A 118 8.29 -35.93 -1.11
CA VAL A 118 8.14 -37.29 -1.63
C VAL A 118 8.28 -38.22 -0.43
N THR A 119 7.18 -38.54 0.23
CA THR A 119 7.11 -39.81 0.96
C THR A 119 7.29 -40.90 -0.08
N GLU A 120 8.37 -41.67 0.03
CA GLU A 120 8.58 -42.87 -0.77
C GLU A 120 7.41 -43.82 -0.51
N ASP A 121 6.36 -43.70 -1.32
CA ASP A 121 5.37 -44.75 -1.47
C ASP A 121 6.10 -45.91 -2.15
N ASN A 122 6.55 -46.81 -1.28
CA ASN A 122 7.04 -48.16 -1.51
C ASN A 122 6.62 -48.75 -2.87
N PHE A 123 7.38 -48.46 -3.94
CA PHE A 123 7.25 -49.12 -5.24
C PHE A 123 7.78 -50.56 -5.11
N ILE A 124 7.03 -51.44 -4.45
CA ILE A 124 7.21 -52.89 -4.62
C ILE A 124 6.48 -53.25 -5.91
N ALA A 125 7.24 -53.43 -6.98
CA ALA A 125 6.77 -53.97 -8.24
C ALA A 125 6.56 -55.49 -8.10
N ASN A 126 5.31 -55.94 -8.08
CA ASN A 126 4.97 -57.36 -8.15
C ASN A 126 4.95 -57.77 -9.63
N ASN A 127 6.12 -57.86 -10.28
CA ASN A 127 6.17 -58.45 -11.62
C ASN A 127 6.10 -59.97 -11.47
N VAL A 128 4.90 -60.53 -11.66
CA VAL A 128 4.66 -61.98 -11.71
C VAL A 128 5.20 -62.49 -13.03
N GLY A 129 6.25 -63.30 -12.99
CA GLY A 129 6.85 -64.01 -14.12
C GLY A 129 6.99 -65.48 -13.82
#